data_AF-X1EB37-F1
#
_entry.id   AF-X1EB37-F1
#
_cell.length_a   1.000
_cell.length_b   1.000
_cell.length_c   1.000
_cell.angle_alpha   90.00
_cell.angle_beta   90.00
_cell.angle_gamma   90.00
#
_symmetry.space_group_name_H-M   'P 1'
#
loop_
_entity.id
_entity.type
_entity.pdbx_description
1 polymer ?
#
loop_
_entity_poly.entity_id
_entity_poly.type
_entity_poly.pdbx_seq_one_letter_code
_entity_poly.pdbx_strand_id
1 'polypeptide(L)'
;MGNKFKSGEYKSRFAGKDYEYKIFIPSFINKPFEWNNIKIPLLLEEAGHALGSLNECSLLVPDINTFIRMNVVKEATISTRIEGTKTEIEEAVLLEENILPEKRDDWNEVNNYINAM
;
A
#
# COMPACT_ATOMS: atom_id res chain seq x y z
N MET A 1 -15.30 0.19 -25.08
CA MET A 1 -15.35 -1.28 -24.99
C MET A 1 -14.12 -1.73 -24.23
N GLY A 2 -14.26 -2.20 -22.99
CA GLY A 2 -13.12 -2.61 -22.17
C GLY A 2 -12.43 -3.82 -22.78
N ASN A 3 -11.11 -3.75 -22.94
CA ASN A 3 -10.30 -4.90 -23.37
C ASN A 3 -10.48 -6.02 -22.34
N LYS A 4 -11.22 -7.06 -22.70
CA LYS A 4 -11.43 -8.22 -21.83
C LYS A 4 -10.10 -8.95 -21.69
N PHE A 5 -9.58 -9.06 -20.48
CA PHE A 5 -8.33 -9.76 -20.22
C PHE A 5 -8.42 -11.21 -20.71
N LYS A 6 -7.46 -11.63 -21.55
CA LYS A 6 -7.29 -13.02 -21.99
C LYS A 6 -6.11 -13.61 -21.21
N SER A 7 -6.36 -14.62 -20.39
CA SER A 7 -5.33 -15.26 -19.55
C SER A 7 -4.30 -16.06 -20.35
N GLY A 8 -4.66 -16.48 -21.56
CA GLY A 8 -3.79 -17.24 -22.47
C GLY A 8 -4.61 -17.94 -23.54
N GLU A 9 -3.99 -18.86 -24.26
CA GLU A 9 -4.64 -19.65 -25.29
C GLU A 9 -4.16 -21.10 -25.30
N TYR A 10 -5.07 -22.02 -25.60
CA TYR A 10 -4.69 -23.41 -25.83
C TYR A 10 -4.24 -23.60 -27.28
N LYS A 11 -3.12 -24.29 -27.48
CA LYS A 11 -2.64 -24.72 -28.81
C LYS A 11 -2.47 -26.23 -28.84
N SER A 12 -2.91 -26.84 -29.92
CA SER A 12 -2.56 -28.22 -30.25
C SER A 12 -1.19 -28.27 -30.92
N ARG A 13 -0.35 -29.22 -30.49
CA ARG A 13 0.97 -29.49 -31.07
C ARG A 13 1.08 -30.99 -31.38
N PHE A 14 1.81 -31.32 -32.44
CA PHE A 14 2.13 -32.69 -32.83
C PHE A 14 3.60 -32.98 -32.48
N ALA A 15 3.84 -34.03 -31.68
CA ALA A 15 5.18 -34.49 -31.33
C ALA A 15 5.70 -35.50 -32.38
N GLY A 16 5.81 -35.08 -33.65
CA GLY A 16 6.63 -35.78 -34.64
C GLY A 16 6.13 -37.11 -35.21
N LYS A 17 5.04 -37.74 -34.71
CA LYS A 17 4.15 -38.69 -35.42
C LYS A 17 3.06 -39.21 -34.45
N ASP A 18 1.82 -39.25 -34.94
CA ASP A 18 0.62 -39.90 -34.38
C ASP A 18 0.06 -39.48 -33.00
N TYR A 19 0.65 -38.50 -32.31
CA TYR A 19 0.13 -38.00 -31.02
C TYR A 19 -0.08 -36.47 -31.01
N GLU A 20 -1.32 -36.06 -30.79
CA GLU A 20 -1.73 -34.66 -30.55
C GLU A 20 -1.84 -34.39 -29.05
N TYR A 21 -1.23 -33.31 -28.58
CA TYR A 21 -1.40 -32.84 -27.21
C TYR A 21 -1.73 -31.35 -27.19
N LYS A 22 -2.55 -30.96 -26.21
CA LYS A 22 -3.04 -29.59 -26.02
C LYS A 22 -2.26 -28.91 -24.91
N ILE A 23 -1.57 -27.82 -25.23
CA ILE A 23 -0.82 -27.01 -24.27
C ILE A 23 -1.53 -25.68 -24.03
N PHE A 24 -1.54 -25.21 -22.78
CA PHE A 24 -1.94 -23.84 -22.45
C PHE A 24 -0.72 -22.92 -22.56
N ILE A 25 -0.85 -21.85 -23.33
CA ILE A 25 0.16 -20.81 -23.45
C ILE A 25 -0.39 -19.57 -22.74
N PRO A 26 0.16 -19.19 -21.56
CA PRO A 26 -0.29 -18.00 -20.86
C PRO A 26 -0.01 -16.74 -21.67
N SER A 27 -0.85 -15.73 -21.50
CA SER A 27 -0.55 -14.39 -22.01
C SER A 27 0.67 -13.81 -21.29
N PHE A 28 1.44 -12.99 -22.00
CA PHE A 28 2.57 -12.27 -21.39
C PHE A 28 2.07 -11.42 -20.22
N ILE A 29 2.66 -11.65 -19.05
CA ILE A 29 2.51 -10.81 -17.86
C ILE A 29 3.42 -9.58 -18.04
N ASN A 30 3.08 -8.44 -17.43
CA ASN A 30 3.79 -7.15 -17.58
C ASN A 30 3.51 -6.40 -18.89
N LYS A 31 2.24 -6.05 -19.12
CA LYS A 31 1.85 -5.10 -20.17
C LYS A 31 1.82 -3.68 -19.59
N PRO A 32 2.07 -2.64 -20.40
CA PRO A 32 1.88 -1.25 -19.96
C PRO A 32 0.48 -1.06 -19.36
N PHE A 33 0.42 -0.36 -18.23
CA PHE A 33 -0.84 -0.04 -17.58
C PHE A 33 -1.48 1.16 -18.29
N GLU A 34 -2.55 0.91 -19.03
CA GLU A 34 -3.29 1.92 -19.77
C GLU A 34 -4.54 2.35 -19.00
N TRP A 35 -4.64 3.65 -18.69
CA TRP A 35 -5.81 4.23 -18.04
C TRP A 35 -6.72 4.85 -19.12
N ASN A 36 -7.95 4.37 -19.24
CA ASN A 36 -8.89 4.88 -20.25
C ASN A 36 -9.75 6.06 -19.76
N ASN A 37 -9.63 6.43 -18.48
CA ASN A 37 -10.43 7.49 -17.87
C ASN A 37 -9.60 8.77 -17.76
N ILE A 38 -10.01 9.80 -18.50
CA ILE A 38 -9.34 11.11 -18.53
C ILE A 38 -9.32 11.83 -17.17
N LYS A 39 -10.18 11.46 -16.22
CA LYS A 39 -10.16 12.02 -14.87
C LYS A 39 -8.91 11.63 -14.08
N ILE A 40 -8.28 10.51 -14.42
CA ILE A 40 -7.16 9.97 -13.66
C ILE A 40 -5.91 10.83 -13.83
N PRO A 41 -5.46 11.19 -15.06
CA PRO A 41 -4.38 12.15 -15.22
C PRO A 41 -4.60 13.48 -14.49
N LEU A 42 -5.84 13.99 -14.48
CA LEU A 42 -6.18 15.22 -13.77
C LEU A 42 -5.99 15.08 -12.25
N LEU A 43 -6.53 14.01 -11.67
CA LEU A 43 -6.34 13.72 -10.23
C LEU A 43 -4.86 13.50 -9.87
N LEU A 44 -4.07 12.93 -10.79
CA LEU A 44 -2.64 12.74 -10.60
C LEU A 44 -1.88 14.08 -10.56
N GLU A 45 -2.24 15.01 -11.44
CA GLU A 45 -1.69 16.36 -11.45
C GLU A 45 -2.04 17.11 -10.15
N GLU A 46 -3.30 17.04 -9.72
CA GLU A 46 -3.76 17.64 -8.46
C GLU A 46 -3.02 17.06 -7.25
N ALA A 47 -2.86 15.73 -7.20
CA ALA A 47 -2.09 15.06 -6.14
C ALA A 47 -0.61 15.48 -6.16
N GLY A 48 -0.01 15.61 -7.35
CA GLY A 48 1.36 16.07 -7.51
C GLY A 48 1.56 17.51 -7.00
N HIS A 49 0.62 18.41 -7.32
CA HIS A 49 0.64 19.77 -6.81
C HIS A 49 0.52 19.80 -5.27
N ALA A 50 -0.42 19.04 -4.70
CA ALA A 50 -0.60 18.97 -3.25
C ALA A 50 0.65 18.44 -2.53
N LEU A 51 1.35 17.44 -3.10
CA LEU A 51 2.62 16.95 -2.57
C LEU A 51 3.72 18.02 -2.64
N GLY A 52 3.78 18.81 -3.72
CA GLY A 52 4.69 19.95 -3.82
C GLY A 52 4.44 20.99 -2.73
N SER A 53 3.18 21.39 -2.52
CA SER A 53 2.80 22.32 -1.46
C SER A 53 3.12 21.79 -0.06
N LEU A 54 2.94 20.48 0.17
CA LEU A 54 3.32 19.85 1.45
C LEU A 54 4.83 19.94 1.70
N ASN A 55 5.64 19.71 0.66
CA ASN A 55 7.10 19.85 0.75
C ASN A 55 7.51 21.29 1.07
N GLU A 56 6.85 22.29 0.49
CA GLU A 56 7.11 23.70 0.82
C GLU A 56 6.76 24.02 2.28
N CYS A 57 5.62 23.55 2.78
CA CYS A 57 5.23 23.70 4.18
C CYS A 57 6.25 23.10 5.16
N SER A 58 6.95 22.03 4.76
CA SER A 58 7.98 21.39 5.61
C SER A 58 9.12 22.34 6.00
N LEU A 59 9.40 23.35 5.17
CA LEU A 59 10.44 24.36 5.43
C LEU A 59 10.09 25.32 6.57
N LEU A 60 8.81 25.39 6.93
CA LEU A 60 8.30 26.27 7.98
C LEU A 60 8.23 25.58 9.35
N VAL A 61 8.43 24.26 9.40
CA VAL A 61 8.30 23.47 10.63
C VAL A 61 9.61 23.53 11.43
N PRO A 62 9.59 23.87 12.74
CA PRO A 62 10.80 23.98 13.56
C PRO A 62 11.59 22.68 13.69
N ASP A 63 10.90 21.55 13.81
CA ASP A 63 11.49 20.21 13.84
C ASP A 63 10.66 19.24 12.99
N ILE A 64 11.16 19.01 11.77
CA ILE A 64 10.52 18.13 10.81
C ILE A 64 10.53 16.66 11.26
N ASN A 65 11.54 16.22 12.01
CA ASN A 65 11.64 14.83 12.44
C ASN A 65 10.56 14.49 13.47
N THR A 66 10.34 15.38 14.44
CA THR A 66 9.24 15.22 15.40
C THR A 66 7.88 15.26 14.69
N PHE A 67 7.70 16.14 13.70
CA PHE A 67 6.45 16.19 12.93
C PHE A 67 6.21 14.91 12.12
N ILE A 68 7.23 14.37 11.44
CA ILE A 68 7.15 13.10 10.71
C ILE A 68 6.79 11.98 11.68
N ARG A 69 7.52 11.86 12.81
CA ARG A 69 7.26 10.83 13.82
C ARG A 69 5.81 10.85 14.30
N MET A 70 5.27 12.03 14.60
CA MET A 70 3.87 12.13 15.03
C MET A 70 2.86 11.75 13.93
N ASN A 71 3.16 12.02 12.67
CA ASN A 71 2.30 11.58 11.56
C ASN A 71 2.37 10.06 11.36
N VAL A 72 3.55 9.44 11.51
CA VAL A 72 3.70 7.98 11.49
C VAL A 72 2.88 7.33 12.62
N VAL A 73 2.99 7.84 13.85
CA VAL A 73 2.20 7.35 14.99
C VAL A 73 0.71 7.49 14.74
N LYS A 74 0.28 8.65 14.24
CA LYS A 74 -1.12 8.90 13.90
C LYS A 74 -1.63 7.98 12.80
N GLU A 75 -0.83 7.74 11.77
CA GLU A 75 -1.19 6.81 10.69
C GLU A 75 -1.34 5.41 11.28
N ALA A 76 -0.30 4.91 11.97
CA ALA A 76 -0.25 3.55 12.49
C ALA A 76 -1.47 3.26 13.37
N THR A 77 -1.78 4.15 14.32
CA THR A 77 -2.97 4.02 15.18
C THR A 77 -4.30 4.00 14.42
N ILE A 78 -4.43 4.75 13.32
CA ILE A 78 -5.64 4.74 12.49
C ILE A 78 -5.71 3.47 11.63
N SER A 79 -4.58 3.05 11.05
CA SER A 79 -4.47 1.91 10.16
C SER A 79 -4.76 0.61 10.91
N THR A 80 -4.06 0.36 12.02
CA THR A 80 -4.25 -0.85 12.83
C THR A 80 -5.62 -0.91 13.49
N ARG A 81 -6.27 0.25 13.71
CA ARG A 81 -7.64 0.30 14.23
C ARG A 81 -8.67 -0.29 13.28
N ILE A 82 -8.39 -0.29 11.96
CA ILE A 82 -9.22 -0.99 10.98
C ILE A 82 -9.16 -2.52 11.21
N GLU A 83 -8.04 -3.01 11.74
CA GLU A 83 -7.79 -4.43 12.03
C GLU A 83 -8.26 -4.83 13.43
N GLY A 84 -8.58 -3.86 14.29
CA GLY A 84 -9.26 -4.06 15.56
C GLY A 84 -8.54 -3.51 16.78
N THR A 85 -7.39 -2.85 16.60
CA THR A 85 -6.64 -2.29 17.73
C THR A 85 -7.34 -1.10 18.38
N LYS A 86 -7.04 -0.85 19.66
CA LYS A 86 -7.67 0.20 20.48
C LYS A 86 -6.69 1.20 21.08
N THR A 87 -5.40 1.03 20.81
CA THR A 87 -4.33 1.91 21.27
C THR A 87 -4.55 3.31 20.71
N GLU A 88 -4.56 4.29 21.60
CA GLU A 88 -4.66 5.69 21.23
C GLU A 88 -3.27 6.30 20.98
N ILE A 89 -3.22 7.44 20.27
CA ILE A 89 -1.96 8.13 19.94
C ILE A 89 -1.14 8.46 21.19
N GLU A 90 -1.82 8.85 22.27
CA GLU A 90 -1.18 9.16 23.56
C GLU A 90 -0.50 7.94 24.18
N GLU A 91 -1.07 6.75 23.99
CA GLU A 91 -0.50 5.49 24.48
C GLU A 91 0.64 5.02 23.56
N ALA A 92 0.47 5.16 22.25
CA ALA A 92 1.46 4.75 21.25
C ALA A 92 2.81 5.46 21.37
N VAL A 93 2.86 6.67 21.95
CA VAL A 93 4.11 7.41 22.17
C VAL A 93 4.81 7.09 23.49
N LEU A 94 4.15 6.38 24.41
CA LEU A 94 4.72 5.99 25.70
C LEU A 94 5.64 4.78 25.55
N LEU A 95 6.52 4.59 26.53
CA LEU A 95 7.28 3.35 26.69
C LEU A 95 6.38 2.22 27.18
N GLU A 96 6.63 0.98 26.76
CA GLU A 96 5.88 -0.22 27.15
C GLU A 96 5.70 -0.37 28.67
N GLU A 97 6.72 0.01 29.45
CA GLU A 97 6.69 -0.02 30.91
C GLU A 97 5.57 0.84 31.52
N ASN A 98 5.14 1.89 30.82
CA ASN A 98 4.07 2.80 31.20
C ASN A 98 2.69 2.37 30.65
N ILE A 99 2.63 1.24 29.95
CA ILE A 99 1.40 0.66 29.43
C ILE A 99 0.91 -0.43 30.39
N LEU A 100 -0.40 -0.37 30.68
CA LEU A 100 -1.09 -1.39 31.47
C LEU A 100 -0.87 -2.78 30.83
N PRO A 101 -0.51 -3.83 31.60
CA PRO A 101 -0.17 -5.14 31.05
C PRO A 101 -1.21 -5.69 30.06
N GLU A 102 -2.49 -5.50 30.33
CA GLU A 102 -3.61 -5.94 29.49
C GLU A 102 -3.74 -5.20 28.14
N LYS A 103 -3.04 -4.07 27.97
CA LYS A 103 -3.01 -3.28 26.73
C LYS A 103 -1.73 -3.48 25.92
N ARG A 104 -0.73 -4.21 26.45
CA ARG A 104 0.60 -4.29 25.83
C ARG A 104 0.59 -5.02 24.50
N ASP A 105 -0.22 -6.06 24.33
CA ASP A 105 -0.33 -6.78 23.06
C ASP A 105 -0.79 -5.84 21.93
N ASP A 106 -1.82 -5.04 22.22
CA ASP A 106 -2.38 -4.05 21.30
C ASP A 106 -1.38 -2.92 21.01
N TRP A 107 -0.71 -2.41 22.05
CA TRP A 107 0.33 -1.39 21.94
C TRP A 107 1.54 -1.88 21.12
N ASN A 108 1.92 -3.15 21.31
CA ASN A 108 3.02 -3.80 20.58
C ASN A 108 2.69 -3.90 19.09
N GLU A 109 1.45 -4.22 18.73
CA GLU A 109 1.02 -4.27 17.33
C GLU A 109 1.18 -2.90 16.66
N VAL A 110 0.69 -1.83 17.29
CA VAL A 110 0.85 -0.47 16.78
C VAL A 110 2.32 -0.07 16.68
N ASN A 111 3.14 -0.36 17.69
CA ASN A 111 4.57 -0.01 17.66
C ASN A 111 5.35 -0.83 16.63
N ASN A 112 4.99 -2.09 16.39
CA ASN A 112 5.56 -2.88 15.31
C ASN A 112 5.25 -2.26 13.94
N TYR A 113 4.04 -1.75 13.74
CA TYR A 113 3.67 -1.03 12.52
C TYR A 113 4.49 0.27 12.38
N ILE A 114 4.60 1.07 13.44
CA ILE A 114 5.43 2.30 13.46
C ILE A 114 6.88 1.98 13.06
N ASN A 115 7.45 0.90 13.60
CA ASN A 115 8.83 0.51 13.32
C ASN A 115 9.05 -0.06 11.91
N ALA A 116 7.98 -0.49 11.23
CA ALA A 116 8.04 -1.02 9.87
C ALA A 116 8.00 0.08 8.79
N MET A 117 7.59 1.30 9.14
CA MET A 117 7.55 2.48 8.27
C MET A 117 8.91 3.18 8.19
#